data_AF-A0A7L0XCM8-F1
#
_entry.id   AF-A0A7L0XCM8-F1
#
_cell.length_a   1.000
_cell.length_b   1.000
_cell.length_c   1.000
_cell.angle_alpha   90.00
_cell.angle_beta   90.00
_cell.angle_gamma   90.00
#
_symmetry.space_group_name_H-M   'P 1'
#
loop_
_entity.id
_entity.type
_entity.pdbx_description
1 polymer ?
#
loop_
_entity_poly.entity_id
_entity_poly.type
_entity_poly.pdbx_seq_one_letter_code
_entity_poly.pdbx_strand_id
1 'polypeptide(L)'
;DSSVLSERKRREREERLNIVLWKQPLVTLQYFCLETLINLKEWTIKLWHRRSILVCVLLALATLTATYYIEGAHQQYVRYMEKKFFWCAYWVGLGILSSVGLGTGLHTFLLYLGPHIASVTLAAYECNSVNFPEPPYPDQIICPDEGSAQGSISLWAIISKVRLEACMWGAGTAIGELPPYFMARAARLSGAEPDDEEYQEFEEMLEHAETAQ
;
A
#
# COMPACT_ATOMS: atom_id res chain seq x y z
N ASP A 1 -2.52 10.19 -48.37
CA ASP A 1 -3.15 10.72 -47.14
C ASP A 1 -2.61 10.17 -45.82
N SER A 2 -2.33 8.87 -45.65
CA SER A 2 -1.80 8.38 -44.36
C SER A 2 -0.38 8.86 -44.02
N SER A 3 0.50 9.02 -45.02
CA SER A 3 1.89 9.50 -44.83
C SER A 3 1.97 10.98 -44.39
N VAL A 4 1.09 11.82 -44.93
CA VAL A 4 1.02 13.24 -44.55
C VAL A 4 0.44 13.41 -43.14
N LEU A 5 -0.51 12.54 -42.76
CA LEU A 5 -1.07 12.51 -41.42
C LEU A 5 -0.03 12.05 -40.39
N SER A 6 0.79 11.03 -40.70
CA SER A 6 1.86 10.57 -39.81
C SER A 6 2.97 11.61 -39.65
N GLU A 7 3.35 12.33 -40.71
CA GLU A 7 4.32 13.43 -40.61
C GLU A 7 3.83 14.60 -39.75
N ARG A 8 2.54 14.96 -39.83
CA ARG A 8 1.96 16.00 -38.95
C ARG A 8 1.98 15.55 -37.49
N LYS A 9 1.56 14.32 -37.21
CA LYS A 9 1.61 13.74 -35.85
C LYS A 9 3.03 13.75 -35.28
N ARG A 10 4.03 13.40 -36.10
CA ARG A 10 5.43 13.39 -35.66
C ARG A 10 5.93 14.79 -35.31
N ARG A 11 5.62 15.81 -36.13
CA ARG A 11 5.96 17.21 -35.80
C ARG A 11 5.27 17.70 -34.53
N GLU A 12 3.98 17.40 -34.36
CA GLU A 12 3.24 17.76 -33.14
C GLU A 12 3.85 17.07 -31.90
N ARG A 13 4.37 15.85 -32.04
CA ARG A 13 5.08 15.12 -30.98
C ARG A 13 6.43 15.75 -30.67
N GLU A 14 7.23 16.06 -31.68
CA GLU A 14 8.51 16.78 -31.54
C GLU A 14 8.33 18.16 -30.88
N GLU A 15 7.24 18.86 -31.21
CA GLU A 15 6.86 20.11 -30.56
C GLU A 15 6.48 19.91 -29.09
N ARG A 16 5.69 18.87 -28.76
CA ARG A 16 5.36 18.51 -27.36
C ARG A 16 6.59 18.12 -26.55
N LEU A 17 7.51 17.35 -27.13
CA LEU A 17 8.78 16.94 -26.51
C LEU A 17 9.72 18.14 -26.30
N ASN A 18 9.59 19.21 -27.09
CA ASN A 18 10.35 20.44 -26.90
C ASN A 18 9.80 21.35 -25.77
N ILE A 19 8.60 21.09 -25.25
CA ILE A 19 8.02 21.80 -24.10
C ILE A 19 8.64 21.26 -22.82
N VAL A 20 9.94 21.52 -22.64
CA VAL A 20 10.70 21.15 -21.45
C VAL A 20 10.94 22.40 -20.61
N LEU A 21 10.86 22.25 -19.28
CA LEU A 21 11.08 23.34 -18.32
C LEU A 21 12.40 24.11 -18.57
N TRP A 22 13.42 23.42 -19.07
CA TRP A 22 14.76 23.97 -19.33
C TRP A 22 14.91 24.63 -20.70
N LYS A 23 14.05 24.32 -21.69
CA LYS A 23 14.09 24.94 -23.02
C LYS A 23 13.19 26.17 -23.11
N GLN A 24 11.99 26.10 -22.50
CA GLN A 24 10.98 27.17 -22.58
C GLN A 24 10.26 27.36 -21.22
N PRO A 25 10.94 27.87 -20.18
CA PRO A 25 10.43 27.87 -18.81
C PRO A 25 9.10 28.62 -18.64
N LEU A 26 8.93 29.77 -19.30
CA LEU A 26 7.71 30.58 -19.17
C LEU A 26 6.50 29.95 -19.85
N VAL A 27 6.70 29.35 -21.03
CA VAL A 27 5.63 28.73 -21.81
C VAL A 27 5.16 27.44 -21.13
N THR A 28 6.11 26.60 -20.70
CA THR A 28 5.80 25.37 -19.94
C THR A 28 5.06 25.69 -18.64
N LEU A 29 5.48 26.73 -17.90
CA LEU A 29 4.83 27.12 -16.65
C LEU A 29 3.40 27.68 -16.87
N GLN A 30 3.18 28.46 -17.94
CA GLN A 30 1.85 28.93 -18.31
C GLN A 30 0.90 27.78 -18.65
N TYR A 31 1.32 26.84 -19.49
CA TYR A 31 0.52 25.67 -19.83
C TYR A 31 0.26 24.79 -18.61
N PHE A 32 1.27 24.56 -17.77
CA PHE A 32 1.11 23.82 -16.53
C PHE A 32 0.10 24.49 -15.60
N CYS A 33 0.20 25.80 -15.36
CA CYS A 33 -0.77 26.52 -14.53
C CYS A 33 -2.18 26.45 -15.11
N LEU A 34 -2.34 26.61 -16.43
CA LEU A 34 -3.63 26.52 -17.09
C LEU A 34 -4.25 25.12 -16.94
N GLU A 35 -3.48 24.07 -17.21
CA GLU A 35 -3.90 22.67 -17.08
C GLU A 35 -4.26 22.34 -15.62
N THR A 36 -3.46 22.83 -14.67
CA THR A 36 -3.75 22.67 -13.23
C THR A 36 -5.06 23.35 -12.85
N LEU A 37 -5.32 24.56 -13.37
CA LEU A 37 -6.58 25.29 -13.13
C LEU A 37 -7.79 24.61 -13.76
N ILE A 38 -7.65 24.08 -14.98
CA ILE A 38 -8.71 23.33 -15.66
C ILE A 38 -9.03 22.06 -14.88
N ASN A 39 -8.01 21.29 -14.49
CA ASN A 39 -8.19 20.12 -13.65
C ASN A 39 -8.83 20.49 -12.31
N LEU A 40 -8.33 21.52 -11.61
CA LEU A 40 -8.92 22.01 -10.36
C LEU A 40 -10.40 22.37 -10.55
N LYS A 41 -10.77 23.04 -11.64
CA LYS A 41 -12.16 23.36 -11.96
C LYS A 41 -13.00 22.09 -12.18
N GLU A 42 -12.49 21.13 -12.93
CA GLU A 42 -13.20 19.88 -13.19
C GLU A 42 -13.40 19.06 -11.89
N TRP A 43 -12.34 18.93 -11.09
CA TRP A 43 -12.38 18.28 -9.79
C TRP A 43 -13.34 18.99 -8.83
N THR A 44 -13.31 20.33 -8.76
CA THR A 44 -14.23 21.09 -7.91
C THR A 44 -15.69 20.96 -8.35
N ILE A 45 -15.98 20.90 -9.65
CA ILE A 45 -17.33 20.63 -10.17
C ILE A 45 -17.77 19.20 -9.82
N LYS A 46 -16.92 18.20 -10.02
CA LYS A 46 -17.20 16.80 -9.63
C LYS A 46 -17.43 16.67 -8.12
N LEU A 47 -16.62 17.36 -7.34
CA LEU A 47 -16.70 17.43 -5.89
C LEU A 47 -18.00 18.11 -5.44
N TRP A 48 -18.36 19.24 -6.06
CA TRP A 48 -19.61 19.95 -5.81
C TRP A 48 -20.85 19.12 -6.17
N HIS A 49 -20.79 18.37 -7.28
CA HIS A 49 -21.86 17.45 -7.66
C HIS A 49 -22.05 16.33 -6.62
N ARG A 50 -20.97 15.95 -5.92
CA ARG A 50 -20.99 14.98 -4.81
C ARG A 50 -20.99 15.64 -3.43
N ARG A 51 -21.45 16.90 -3.32
CA ARG A 51 -21.44 17.66 -2.05
C ARG A 51 -22.05 16.91 -0.87
N SER A 52 -23.10 16.13 -1.09
CA SER A 52 -23.74 15.35 -0.01
C SER A 52 -22.79 14.30 0.57
N ILE A 53 -22.01 13.63 -0.28
CA ILE A 53 -21.00 12.65 0.18
C ILE A 53 -19.94 13.37 1.00
N LEU A 54 -19.49 14.55 0.57
CA LEU A 54 -18.48 15.32 1.31
C LEU A 54 -18.99 15.82 2.64
N VAL A 55 -20.22 16.34 2.70
CA VAL A 55 -20.84 16.76 3.95
C VAL A 55 -20.97 15.56 4.87
N CYS A 56 -21.40 14.39 4.37
CA CYS A 56 -21.45 13.17 5.17
C CYS A 56 -20.07 12.75 5.69
N VAL A 57 -19.02 12.79 4.85
CA VAL A 57 -17.65 12.45 5.24
C VAL A 57 -17.12 13.45 6.27
N LEU A 58 -17.30 14.76 6.05
CA LEU A 58 -16.89 15.80 6.98
C LEU A 58 -17.62 15.69 8.32
N LEU A 59 -18.92 15.39 8.30
CA LEU A 59 -19.71 15.20 9.52
C LEU A 59 -19.27 13.93 10.26
N ALA A 60 -18.98 12.83 9.54
CA ALA A 60 -18.42 11.62 10.12
C ALA A 60 -17.02 11.85 10.72
N LEU A 61 -16.15 12.63 10.06
CA LEU A 61 -14.83 13.00 10.61
C LEU A 61 -14.97 13.91 11.83
N ALA A 62 -15.92 14.85 11.82
CA ALA A 62 -16.21 15.72 12.95
C ALA A 62 -16.74 14.93 14.16
N THR A 63 -17.61 13.93 13.95
CA THR A 63 -18.08 13.07 15.04
C THR A 63 -16.97 12.17 15.55
N LEU A 64 -16.16 11.56 14.67
CA LEU A 64 -15.01 10.74 15.07
C LEU A 64 -14.00 11.53 15.90
N THR A 65 -13.66 12.75 15.48
CA THR A 65 -12.76 13.63 16.22
C THR A 65 -13.37 14.04 17.56
N ALA A 66 -14.65 14.41 17.61
CA ALA A 66 -15.34 14.69 18.86
C ALA A 66 -15.30 13.48 19.82
N THR A 67 -15.54 12.26 19.33
CA THR A 67 -15.45 11.03 20.15
C THR A 67 -14.03 10.69 20.60
N TYR A 68 -12.99 11.24 19.95
CA TYR A 68 -11.61 11.06 20.37
C TYR A 68 -11.22 12.03 21.50
N TYR A 69 -11.71 13.26 21.44
CA TYR A 69 -11.40 14.31 22.43
C TYR A 69 -12.29 14.28 23.68
N ILE A 70 -13.51 13.76 23.58
CA ILE A 70 -14.42 13.65 24.73
C ILE A 70 -13.98 12.49 25.61
N GLU A 71 -13.58 12.78 26.85
CA GLU A 71 -13.25 11.75 27.82
C GLU A 71 -14.52 11.01 28.28
N GLY A 72 -14.54 9.68 28.16
CA GLY A 72 -15.66 8.85 28.61
C GLY A 72 -15.35 7.35 28.61
N ALA A 73 -16.35 6.53 28.95
CA ALA A 73 -16.22 5.07 28.96
C ALA A 73 -15.84 4.48 27.58
N HIS A 74 -16.20 5.18 26.51
CA HIS A 74 -15.82 4.82 25.13
C HIS A 74 -14.30 4.93 24.87
N GLN A 75 -13.56 5.68 25.69
CA GLN A 75 -12.12 5.89 25.52
C GLN A 75 -11.31 4.59 25.66
N GLN A 76 -11.82 3.60 26.39
CA GLN A 76 -11.19 2.26 26.45
C GLN A 76 -11.23 1.55 25.09
N TYR A 77 -12.37 1.64 24.39
CA TYR A 77 -12.52 1.08 23.04
C TYR A 77 -11.69 1.86 22.01
N VAL A 78 -11.66 3.19 22.11
CA VAL A 78 -10.85 4.04 21.22
C VAL A 78 -9.37 3.69 21.35
N ARG A 79 -8.83 3.59 22.57
CA ARG A 79 -7.44 3.19 22.80
C ARG A 79 -7.15 1.77 22.33
N TYR A 80 -8.09 0.84 22.50
CA TYR A 80 -7.95 -0.53 21.99
C TYR A 80 -7.91 -0.56 20.45
N MET A 81 -8.83 0.17 19.80
CA MET A 81 -8.87 0.31 18.34
C MET A 81 -7.62 0.99 17.80
N GLU A 82 -7.13 2.05 18.44
CA GLU A 82 -5.90 2.74 18.08
C GLU A 82 -4.70 1.78 18.12
N LYS A 83 -4.53 1.04 19.22
CA LYS A 83 -3.46 0.05 19.34
C LYS A 83 -3.56 -1.03 18.26
N LYS A 84 -4.74 -1.60 18.03
CA LYS A 84 -4.94 -2.63 17.00
C LYS A 84 -4.76 -2.07 15.59
N PHE A 85 -5.14 -0.81 15.35
CA PHE A 85 -4.96 -0.14 14.07
C PHE A 85 -3.48 0.10 13.77
N PHE A 86 -2.71 0.68 14.71
CA PHE A 86 -1.27 0.88 14.53
C PHE A 86 -0.53 -0.45 14.36
N TRP A 87 -0.90 -1.46 15.14
CA TRP A 87 -0.33 -2.78 15.03
C TRP A 87 -0.66 -3.45 13.68
N CYS A 88 -1.89 -3.28 13.16
CA CYS A 88 -2.27 -3.75 11.83
C CYS A 88 -1.51 -2.99 10.73
N ALA A 89 -1.46 -1.66 10.81
CA ALA A 89 -0.75 -0.79 9.89
C ALA A 89 0.75 -1.11 9.85
N TYR A 90 1.35 -1.48 10.99
CA TYR A 90 2.73 -1.95 11.06
C TYR A 90 2.93 -3.23 10.23
N TRP A 91 2.11 -4.26 10.44
CA TRP A 91 2.20 -5.51 9.68
C TRP A 91 1.92 -5.33 8.18
N VAL A 92 0.90 -4.55 7.82
CA VAL A 92 0.61 -4.17 6.42
C VAL A 92 1.78 -3.38 5.82
N GLY A 93 2.30 -2.40 6.53
CA GLY A 93 3.42 -1.56 6.08
C GLY A 93 4.69 -2.37 5.83
N LEU A 94 5.03 -3.30 6.74
CA LEU A 94 6.13 -4.24 6.53
C LEU A 94 5.90 -5.13 5.30
N GLY A 95 4.67 -5.58 5.07
CA GLY A 95 4.31 -6.33 3.86
C GLY A 95 4.49 -5.50 2.58
N ILE A 96 4.06 -4.23 2.57
CA ILE A 96 4.26 -3.33 1.42
C ILE A 96 5.75 -3.10 1.17
N LEU A 97 6.52 -2.80 2.21
CA LEU A 97 7.96 -2.61 2.10
C LEU A 97 8.67 -3.89 1.62
N SER A 98 8.13 -5.07 1.96
CA SER A 98 8.63 -6.36 1.52
C SER A 98 8.43 -6.58 0.01
N SER A 99 7.36 -6.09 -0.62
CA SER A 99 7.12 -6.25 -2.06
C SER A 99 7.66 -5.10 -2.90
N VAL A 100 7.64 -3.87 -2.37
CA VAL A 100 8.22 -2.69 -3.03
C VAL A 100 9.75 -2.67 -2.91
N GLY A 101 10.31 -3.24 -1.83
CA GLY A 101 11.73 -3.16 -1.49
C GLY A 101 12.64 -4.10 -2.30
N LEU A 102 13.20 -3.58 -3.40
CA LEU A 102 14.52 -3.91 -3.98
C LEU A 102 14.86 -5.42 -4.15
N GLY A 103 13.86 -6.28 -4.36
CA GLY A 103 14.09 -7.65 -4.84
C GLY A 103 14.34 -8.74 -3.79
N THR A 104 14.11 -8.53 -2.48
CA THR A 104 14.23 -9.63 -1.50
C THR A 104 13.07 -9.69 -0.49
N GLY A 105 11.85 -9.89 -0.98
CA GLY A 105 10.68 -10.10 -0.10
C GLY A 105 10.86 -11.26 0.90
N LEU A 106 11.63 -12.28 0.53
CA LEU A 106 12.03 -13.35 1.43
C LEU A 106 12.93 -12.87 2.59
N HIS A 107 13.83 -11.91 2.34
CA HIS A 107 14.71 -11.39 3.37
C HIS A 107 13.92 -10.60 4.42
N THR A 108 12.97 -9.76 3.98
CA THR A 108 12.08 -9.02 4.89
C THR A 108 11.22 -9.98 5.71
N PHE A 109 10.70 -11.05 5.11
CA PHE A 109 10.01 -12.13 5.84
C PHE A 109 10.91 -12.74 6.93
N LEU A 110 12.16 -13.09 6.60
CA LEU A 110 13.11 -13.70 7.54
C LEU A 110 13.53 -12.78 8.69
N LEU A 111 13.46 -11.45 8.51
CA LEU A 111 13.84 -10.50 9.56
C LEU A 111 12.71 -10.16 10.52
N TYR A 112 11.45 -10.18 10.06
CA TYR A 112 10.32 -9.68 10.86
C TYR A 112 9.29 -10.78 11.14
N LEU A 113 8.58 -11.27 10.12
CA LEU A 113 7.48 -12.21 10.32
C LEU A 113 7.96 -13.60 10.76
N GLY A 114 9.04 -14.11 10.16
CA GLY A 114 9.62 -15.41 10.49
C GLY A 114 10.04 -15.54 11.96
N PRO A 115 10.88 -14.64 12.49
CA PRO A 115 11.27 -14.64 13.89
C PRO A 115 10.08 -14.48 14.84
N HIS A 116 9.09 -13.67 14.47
CA HIS A 116 7.86 -13.54 15.25
C HIS A 116 7.10 -14.87 15.37
N ILE A 117 6.85 -15.55 14.24
CA ILE A 117 6.18 -16.87 14.24
C ILE A 117 7.00 -17.89 15.04
N ALA A 118 8.32 -17.91 14.89
CA ALA A 118 9.20 -18.81 15.62
C ALA A 118 9.13 -18.56 17.14
N SER A 119 9.18 -17.29 17.57
CA SER A 119 9.10 -16.93 19.00
C SER A 119 7.77 -17.33 19.63
N VAL A 120 6.65 -17.10 18.94
CA VAL A 120 5.31 -17.50 19.39
C VAL A 120 5.18 -19.02 19.45
N THR A 121 5.74 -19.73 18.47
CA THR A 121 5.73 -21.20 18.44
C THR A 121 6.54 -21.77 19.59
N LEU A 122 7.76 -21.25 19.83
CA LEU A 122 8.62 -21.69 20.92
C LEU A 122 7.96 -21.45 22.28
N ALA A 123 7.47 -20.24 22.51
CA ALA A 123 6.77 -19.89 23.74
C ALA A 123 5.49 -20.71 23.93
N ALA A 124 4.78 -21.04 22.85
CA ALA A 124 3.63 -21.94 22.97
C ALA A 124 4.09 -23.28 23.54
N TYR A 125 5.08 -23.94 22.94
CA TYR A 125 5.56 -25.24 23.41
C TYR A 125 6.14 -25.20 24.84
N GLU A 126 6.83 -24.12 25.23
CA GLU A 126 7.37 -23.96 26.59
C GLU A 126 6.25 -23.74 27.62
N CYS A 127 5.28 -22.87 27.32
CA CYS A 127 4.20 -22.52 28.25
C CYS A 127 3.03 -23.50 28.23
N ASN A 128 2.99 -24.47 27.30
CA ASN A 128 1.81 -25.30 27.00
C ASN A 128 0.51 -24.48 26.80
N SER A 129 0.63 -23.26 26.27
CA SER A 129 -0.50 -22.34 26.05
C SER A 129 -0.20 -21.34 24.93
N VAL A 130 -1.22 -20.92 24.20
CA VAL A 130 -1.17 -19.82 23.22
C VAL A 130 -1.74 -18.50 23.78
N ASN A 131 -2.19 -18.53 25.04
CA ASN A 131 -2.80 -17.40 25.72
C ASN A 131 -1.75 -16.67 26.56
N PHE A 132 -1.04 -15.73 25.92
CA PHE A 132 -0.07 -14.86 26.59
C PHE A 132 -0.77 -13.65 27.23
N PRO A 133 -0.37 -13.24 28.45
CA PRO A 133 -0.94 -12.09 29.12
C PRO A 133 -0.58 -10.77 28.41
N GLU A 134 -1.58 -9.88 28.26
CA GLU A 134 -1.43 -8.51 27.76
C GLU A 134 -1.71 -7.51 28.89
N PRO A 135 -0.82 -6.55 29.23
CA PRO A 135 0.56 -6.33 28.74
C PRO A 135 1.55 -7.32 29.37
N PRO A 136 2.68 -7.72 28.71
CA PRO A 136 3.48 -6.99 27.72
C PRO A 136 3.53 -7.56 26.27
N TYR A 137 2.74 -8.58 25.94
CA TYR A 137 2.65 -9.11 24.58
C TYR A 137 2.20 -8.02 23.57
N PRO A 138 2.78 -7.89 22.36
CA PRO A 138 3.66 -8.83 21.63
C PRO A 138 5.17 -8.63 21.79
N ASP A 139 5.64 -7.63 22.54
CA ASP A 139 7.07 -7.29 22.64
C ASP A 139 7.86 -8.29 23.48
N GLN A 140 7.21 -8.84 24.52
CA GLN A 140 7.77 -9.88 25.39
C GLN A 140 6.71 -10.95 25.62
N ILE A 141 7.08 -12.22 25.43
CA ILE A 141 6.18 -13.36 25.63
C ILE A 141 6.46 -13.96 27.00
N ILE A 142 5.49 -13.85 27.91
CA ILE A 142 5.56 -14.37 29.29
C ILE A 142 4.54 -15.50 29.41
N CYS A 143 4.90 -16.60 30.07
CA CYS A 143 3.97 -17.68 30.33
C CYS A 143 2.89 -17.25 31.36
N PRO A 144 1.62 -17.66 31.20
CA PRO A 144 0.58 -17.38 32.19
C PRO A 144 0.81 -18.16 33.50
N ASP A 145 0.51 -17.53 34.65
CA ASP A 145 0.66 -18.11 35.98
C ASP A 145 -0.42 -19.16 36.32
N GLU A 146 -1.60 -19.07 35.71
CA GLU A 146 -2.72 -19.98 35.99
C GLU A 146 -2.77 -21.14 34.99
N GLY A 147 -2.34 -22.31 35.46
CA GLY A 147 -2.70 -23.64 34.94
C GLY A 147 -2.33 -23.88 33.49
N SER A 148 -1.16 -24.49 33.27
CA SER A 148 -0.86 -25.23 32.05
C SER A 148 -2.06 -26.11 31.71
N ALA A 149 -2.84 -25.75 30.69
CA ALA A 149 -3.89 -26.62 30.20
C ALA A 149 -3.23 -27.98 29.91
N GLN A 150 -3.68 -29.05 30.57
CA GLN A 150 -3.22 -30.43 30.33
C GLN A 150 -3.70 -30.92 28.94
N GLY A 151 -3.26 -30.24 27.89
CA GLY A 151 -3.53 -30.55 26.51
C GLY A 151 -2.28 -30.29 25.70
N SER A 152 -1.92 -31.22 24.83
CA SER A 152 -0.88 -30.98 23.84
C SER A 152 -1.29 -29.82 22.93
N ILE A 153 -0.37 -28.88 22.72
CA ILE A 153 -0.62 -27.78 21.77
C ILE A 153 -0.69 -28.36 20.36
N SER A 154 -1.77 -28.03 19.67
CA SER A 154 -1.87 -28.32 18.25
C SER A 154 -1.19 -27.23 17.43
N LEU A 155 -0.60 -27.62 16.29
CA LEU A 155 -0.09 -26.67 15.29
C LEU A 155 -1.17 -25.67 14.85
N TRP A 156 -2.43 -26.12 14.81
CA TRP A 156 -3.57 -25.26 14.49
C TRP A 156 -3.75 -24.13 15.51
N ALA A 157 -3.56 -24.39 16.80
CA ALA A 157 -3.64 -23.35 17.83
C ALA A 157 -2.57 -22.27 17.61
N ILE A 158 -1.34 -22.67 17.27
CA ILE A 158 -0.24 -21.75 16.97
C ILE A 158 -0.56 -20.93 15.71
N ILE A 159 -0.95 -21.58 14.62
CA ILE A 159 -1.33 -20.91 13.36
C ILE A 159 -2.48 -19.91 13.62
N SER A 160 -3.47 -20.30 14.42
CA SER A 160 -4.61 -19.44 14.73
C SER A 160 -4.22 -18.20 15.55
N LYS A 161 -3.13 -18.27 16.32
CA LYS A 161 -2.60 -17.16 17.12
C LYS A 161 -1.89 -16.12 16.25
N VAL A 162 -1.05 -16.56 15.31
CA VAL A 162 -0.26 -15.68 14.41
C VAL A 162 -0.96 -15.33 13.09
N ARG A 163 -2.18 -15.84 12.88
CA ARG A 163 -2.89 -15.72 11.59
C ARG A 163 -3.09 -14.28 11.17
N LEU A 164 -3.32 -13.38 12.12
CA LEU A 164 -3.77 -12.04 11.80
C LEU A 164 -2.57 -11.19 11.37
N GLU A 165 -1.44 -11.34 12.05
CA GLU A 165 -0.11 -10.84 11.69
C GLU A 165 0.26 -11.29 10.26
N ALA A 166 0.18 -12.60 10.01
CA ALA A 166 0.51 -13.18 8.71
C ALA A 166 -0.44 -12.72 7.60
N CYS A 167 -1.74 -12.64 7.86
CA CYS A 167 -2.71 -12.14 6.89
C CYS A 167 -2.52 -10.64 6.60
N MET A 168 -2.25 -9.82 7.61
CA MET A 168 -2.00 -8.38 7.41
C MET A 168 -0.70 -8.14 6.64
N TRP A 169 0.34 -8.92 6.93
CA TRP A 169 1.54 -8.93 6.09
C TRP A 169 1.22 -9.29 4.64
N GLY A 170 0.50 -10.40 4.41
CA GLY A 170 0.11 -10.83 3.06
C GLY A 170 -0.79 -9.84 2.32
N ALA A 171 -1.65 -9.11 3.05
CA ALA A 171 -2.41 -8.00 2.49
C ALA A 171 -1.47 -6.85 2.07
N GLY A 172 -0.49 -6.53 2.90
CA GLY A 172 0.54 -5.54 2.57
C GLY A 172 1.35 -5.90 1.33
N THR A 173 1.78 -7.16 1.19
CA THR A 173 2.53 -7.59 0.00
C THR A 173 1.70 -7.42 -1.27
N ALA A 174 0.42 -7.84 -1.23
CA ALA A 174 -0.51 -7.66 -2.35
C ALA A 174 -0.73 -6.18 -2.69
N ILE A 175 -0.79 -5.30 -1.68
CA ILE A 175 -0.88 -3.85 -1.91
C ILE A 175 0.37 -3.30 -2.60
N GLY A 176 1.57 -3.74 -2.19
CA GLY A 176 2.81 -3.26 -2.79
C GLY A 176 3.05 -3.74 -4.23
N GLU A 177 2.31 -4.74 -4.72
CA GLU A 177 2.31 -5.15 -6.12
C GLU A 177 1.40 -4.28 -7.03
N LEU A 178 0.53 -3.43 -6.46
CA LEU A 178 -0.37 -2.57 -7.25
C LEU A 178 0.34 -1.56 -8.16
N PRO A 179 1.41 -0.86 -7.73
CA PRO A 179 2.10 0.11 -8.59
C PRO A 179 2.60 -0.48 -9.92
N PRO A 180 3.39 -1.57 -9.95
CA PRO A 180 3.80 -2.18 -11.22
C PRO A 180 2.62 -2.75 -12.00
N TYR A 181 1.59 -3.29 -11.32
CA TYR A 181 0.38 -3.77 -11.98
C TYR A 181 -0.37 -2.65 -12.73
N PHE A 182 -0.53 -1.47 -12.12
CA PHE A 182 -1.19 -0.34 -12.76
C PHE A 182 -0.36 0.25 -13.90
N MET A 183 0.97 0.29 -13.77
CA MET A 183 1.84 0.65 -14.89
C MET A 183 1.65 -0.31 -16.08
N ALA A 184 1.80 -1.61 -15.87
CA ALA A 184 1.62 -2.61 -16.93
C ALA A 184 0.21 -2.57 -17.54
N ARG A 185 -0.83 -2.37 -16.72
CA ARG A 185 -2.21 -2.26 -17.19
C ARG A 185 -2.45 -0.98 -18.00
N ALA A 186 -1.91 0.16 -17.56
CA ALA A 186 -2.02 1.43 -18.28
C ALA A 186 -1.32 1.36 -19.64
N ALA A 187 -0.12 0.74 -19.69
CA ALA A 187 0.60 0.49 -20.94
C ALA A 187 -0.25 -0.34 -21.92
N ARG A 188 -0.81 -1.46 -21.45
CA ARG A 188 -1.66 -2.31 -22.31
C ARG A 188 -2.94 -1.62 -22.80
N LEU A 189 -3.58 -0.81 -21.96
CA LEU A 189 -4.83 -0.12 -22.31
C LEU A 189 -4.63 1.10 -23.21
N SER A 190 -3.46 1.74 -23.15
CA SER A 190 -3.15 2.92 -23.97
C SER A 190 -2.95 2.57 -25.44
N GLY A 191 -2.86 1.28 -25.78
CA GLY A 191 -2.78 0.80 -27.15
C GLY A 191 -1.52 1.31 -27.83
N ALA A 192 -0.40 0.63 -27.58
CA ALA A 192 0.94 0.84 -28.14
C ALA A 192 0.97 1.82 -29.33
N GLU A 193 1.41 3.06 -29.11
CA GLU A 193 2.07 3.80 -30.18
C GLU A 193 3.48 3.19 -30.26
N PRO A 194 3.83 2.40 -31.29
CA PRO A 194 5.14 1.73 -31.38
C PRO A 194 6.33 2.71 -31.50
N ASP A 195 6.05 4.01 -31.52
CA ASP A 195 7.03 5.10 -31.61
C ASP A 195 7.31 5.74 -30.23
N ASP A 196 6.60 5.38 -29.15
CA ASP A 196 6.87 5.87 -27.79
C ASP A 196 8.21 5.32 -27.26
N GLU A 197 9.19 6.21 -27.05
CA GLU A 197 10.52 5.87 -26.49
C GLU A 197 10.38 5.16 -25.12
N GLU A 198 9.47 5.63 -24.27
CA GLU A 198 9.19 5.03 -22.95
C GLU A 198 8.60 3.61 -23.06
N TYR A 199 7.94 3.30 -24.18
CA TYR A 199 7.41 1.97 -24.45
C TYR A 199 8.50 1.02 -24.96
N GLN A 200 9.41 1.51 -25.81
CA GLN A 200 10.57 0.74 -26.29
C GLN A 200 11.50 0.39 -25.12
N GLU A 201 11.79 1.34 -24.22
CA GLU A 201 12.58 1.07 -23.01
C GLU A 201 11.92 0.02 -22.10
N PHE A 202 10.58 0.02 -22.00
CA PHE A 202 9.85 -0.97 -21.22
C PHE A 202 9.85 -2.37 -21.87
N GLU A 203 9.73 -2.46 -23.20
CA GLU A 203 9.88 -3.72 -23.93
C GLU A 203 11.30 -4.29 -23.81
N GLU A 204 12.33 -3.45 -23.94
CA GLU A 204 13.73 -3.87 -23.75
C GLU A 204 13.98 -4.40 -22.34
N MET A 205 13.41 -3.77 -21.29
CA MET A 205 13.46 -4.27 -19.92
C MET A 205 12.74 -5.62 -19.75
N LEU A 206 11.60 -5.83 -20.42
CA LEU A 206 10.87 -7.10 -20.39
C LEU A 206 11.64 -8.22 -21.08
N GLU A 207 12.23 -7.96 -22.25
CA GLU A 207 13.06 -8.92 -22.98
C GLU A 207 14.32 -9.31 -22.16
N HIS A 208 14.91 -8.35 -21.44
CA HIS A 208 16.01 -8.63 -20.51
C HIS A 208 15.57 -9.49 -19.31
N ALA A 209 14.33 -9.34 -18.84
CA ALA A 209 13.80 -10.17 -17.75
C ALA A 209 13.48 -11.60 -18.23
N GLU A 210 12.93 -11.77 -19.43
CA GLU A 210 12.68 -13.09 -20.03
C GLU A 210 13.97 -13.85 -20.36
N THR A 211 15.02 -13.15 -20.81
CA THR A 211 16.32 -13.79 -21.10
C THR A 211 17.14 -14.12 -19.85
N ALA A 212 16.77 -13.57 -18.69
CA ALA A 212 17.41 -13.84 -17.40
C ALA A 212 16.77 -14.99 -16.59
N GLN A 213 15.67 -15.58 -17.08
CA GLN A 213 15.04 -16.80 -16.56
C GLN A 213 15.54 -18.06 -17.29
#